data_AF-A0AAD5LUY9-F1
#
_entry.id   AF-A0AAD5LUY9-F1
#
_cell.length_a   1.000
_cell.length_b   1.000
_cell.length_c   1.000
_cell.angle_alpha   90.00
_cell.angle_beta   90.00
_cell.angle_gamma   90.00
#
_symmetry.space_group_name_H-M   'P 1'
#
loop_
_entity.id
_entity.type
_entity.pdbx_description
1 polymer ?
#
loop_
_entity_poly.entity_id
_entity_poly.type
_entity_poly.pdbx_seq_one_letter_code
_entity_poly.pdbx_strand_id
1 'polypeptide(L)'
;MTRKMDVSALVCDILETGAYCVRKCSREDQQKFYQYTTFHRTLCVDYEEDLEPHIPCLKNVAKDSDAICKDKCHNGHKIEKTDEEEKKTKVGCVALECSTICYFQEFVAECPDAEDALLKLNIGQIHSIAQTIHPISYERMPQECRNVHDTDHMKKKLLGID
;
A
#
# COMPACT_ATOMS: atom_id res chain seq x y z
N MET A 1 -18.81 -19.92 26.76
CA MET A 1 -19.10 -18.86 25.77
C MET A 1 -17.85 -18.65 24.94
N THR A 2 -17.78 -19.27 23.77
CA THR A 2 -16.71 -19.08 22.79
C THR A 2 -16.81 -17.66 22.25
N ARG A 3 -15.86 -16.78 22.61
CA ARG A 3 -15.68 -15.50 21.92
C ARG A 3 -15.47 -15.83 20.45
N LYS A 4 -16.38 -15.39 19.57
CA LYS A 4 -16.08 -15.30 18.14
C LYS A 4 -14.88 -14.36 18.05
N MET A 5 -13.71 -14.90 17.75
CA MET A 5 -12.55 -14.07 17.40
C MET A 5 -12.97 -13.23 16.20
N ASP A 6 -12.80 -11.92 16.34
CA ASP A 6 -13.03 -11.00 15.25
C ASP A 6 -12.09 -11.38 14.10
N VAL A 7 -12.65 -11.57 12.90
CA VAL A 7 -11.87 -11.96 11.72
C VAL A 7 -10.81 -10.89 11.41
N SER A 8 -11.06 -9.63 11.80
CA SER A 8 -10.09 -8.53 11.71
C SER A 8 -8.86 -8.76 12.60
N ALA A 9 -9.06 -9.17 13.85
CA ALA A 9 -7.98 -9.47 14.78
C ALA A 9 -7.13 -10.67 14.29
N LEU A 10 -7.78 -11.70 13.73
CA LEU A 10 -7.08 -12.85 13.16
C LEU A 10 -6.19 -12.46 11.97
N VAL A 11 -6.65 -11.57 11.09
CA VAL A 11 -5.84 -11.07 9.97
C VAL A 11 -4.63 -10.30 10.49
N CYS A 12 -4.80 -9.45 11.50
CA CYS A 12 -3.70 -8.68 12.08
C CYS A 12 -2.67 -9.56 12.79
N ASP A 13 -3.11 -10.57 13.55
CA ASP A 13 -2.22 -11.55 14.18
C ASP A 13 -1.40 -12.33 13.13
N ILE A 14 -2.03 -12.70 12.00
CA ILE A 14 -1.35 -13.38 10.88
C ILE A 14 -0.31 -12.45 10.24
N LEU A 15 -0.64 -11.18 10.06
CA LEU A 15 0.29 -10.20 9.48
C LEU A 15 1.44 -9.85 10.42
N GLU A 16 1.21 -9.73 11.72
CA GLU A 16 2.28 -9.54 12.71
C GLU A 16 3.20 -10.77 12.76
N THR A 17 2.61 -11.97 12.79
CA THR A 17 3.36 -13.23 12.76
C THR A 17 4.17 -13.33 11.47
N GLY A 18 3.57 -13.01 10.32
CA GLY A 18 4.24 -12.97 9.03
C GLY A 18 5.37 -11.95 8.98
N ALA A 19 5.16 -10.75 9.54
CA ALA A 19 6.16 -9.69 9.62
C ALA A 19 7.33 -10.09 10.51
N TYR A 20 7.07 -10.81 11.60
CA TYR A 20 8.13 -11.37 12.45
C TYR A 20 8.94 -12.44 11.71
N CYS A 21 8.26 -13.34 10.99
CA CYS A 21 8.90 -14.40 10.20
C CYS A 21 9.76 -13.84 9.07
N VAL A 22 9.26 -12.83 8.34
CA VAL A 22 9.96 -12.32 7.14
C VAL A 22 11.26 -11.60 7.48
N ARG A 23 11.46 -11.12 8.71
CA ARG A 23 12.74 -10.52 9.16
C ARG A 23 13.95 -11.44 8.97
N LYS A 24 13.73 -12.75 8.90
CA LYS A 24 14.76 -13.77 8.67
C LYS A 24 14.95 -14.13 7.20
N CYS A 25 14.08 -13.62 6.31
CA CYS A 25 14.13 -13.86 4.87
C CYS A 25 15.07 -12.87 4.17
N SER A 26 15.28 -13.07 2.87
CA SER A 26 16.08 -12.16 2.05
C SER A 26 15.46 -10.75 2.04
N ARG A 27 16.28 -9.73 1.75
CA ARG A 27 15.80 -8.34 1.69
C ARG A 27 14.71 -8.14 0.63
N GLU A 28 14.79 -8.91 -0.47
CA GLU A 28 13.80 -8.94 -1.54
C GLU A 28 12.46 -9.53 -1.06
N ASP A 29 12.50 -10.64 -0.31
CA ASP A 29 11.29 -11.27 0.23
C ASP A 29 10.64 -10.43 1.33
N GLN A 30 11.45 -9.71 2.11
CA GLN A 30 10.97 -8.72 3.07
C GLN A 30 10.21 -7.60 2.37
N GLN A 31 10.78 -7.04 1.29
CA GLN A 31 10.11 -6.01 0.48
C GLN A 31 8.80 -6.52 -0.10
N LYS A 32 8.79 -7.69 -0.72
CA LYS A 32 7.58 -8.31 -1.29
C LYS A 32 6.51 -8.54 -0.24
N PHE A 33 6.87 -9.11 0.91
CA PHE A 33 5.93 -9.32 2.00
C PHE A 33 5.30 -8.00 2.43
N TYR A 34 6.11 -6.97 2.69
CA TYR A 34 5.56 -5.68 3.11
C TYR A 34 4.71 -5.04 2.01
N GLN A 35 5.12 -5.07 0.74
CA GLN A 35 4.34 -4.57 -0.39
C GLN A 35 2.99 -5.27 -0.55
N TYR A 36 2.96 -6.60 -0.50
CA TYR A 36 1.74 -7.40 -0.70
C TYR A 36 0.82 -7.38 0.51
N THR A 37 1.37 -7.10 1.70
CA THR A 37 0.59 -6.99 2.91
C THR A 37 0.24 -5.54 3.26
N THR A 38 0.72 -4.53 2.52
CA THR A 38 0.45 -3.11 2.80
C THR A 38 -1.03 -2.84 3.05
N PHE A 39 -1.91 -3.27 2.15
CA PHE A 39 -3.35 -3.05 2.32
C PHE A 39 -3.93 -3.73 3.57
N HIS A 40 -3.53 -4.97 3.84
CA HIS A 40 -4.01 -5.69 5.02
C HIS A 40 -3.41 -5.13 6.30
N ARG A 41 -2.18 -4.61 6.26
CA ARG A 41 -1.54 -3.92 7.36
C ARG A 41 -2.19 -2.58 7.63
N THR A 42 -2.72 -1.92 6.61
CA THR A 42 -3.56 -0.73 6.75
C THR A 42 -4.84 -1.02 7.56
N LEU A 43 -5.36 -2.26 7.52
CA LEU A 43 -6.44 -2.72 8.41
C LEU A 43 -5.99 -2.99 9.87
N CYS A 44 -4.69 -2.93 10.13
CA CYS A 44 -4.04 -3.31 11.39
C CYS A 44 -3.21 -2.20 12.04
N VAL A 45 -3.02 -1.07 11.35
CA VAL A 45 -2.64 0.20 11.99
C VAL A 45 -3.87 0.66 12.77
N ASP A 46 -3.67 1.16 13.99
CA ASP A 46 -4.72 1.64 14.92
C ASP A 46 -5.95 2.08 14.14
N TYR A 47 -7.04 1.31 14.30
CA TYR A 47 -8.35 1.56 13.70
C TYR A 47 -8.58 3.08 13.60
N GLU A 48 -8.45 3.65 12.40
CA GLU A 48 -9.02 4.99 12.20
C GLU A 48 -10.52 4.78 12.40
N GLU A 49 -11.08 5.39 13.44
CA GLU A 49 -12.53 5.37 13.70
C GLU A 49 -13.32 5.73 12.43
N ASP A 50 -12.70 6.53 11.56
CA ASP A 50 -13.23 6.94 10.26
C ASP A 50 -13.27 5.78 9.24
N LEU A 51 -12.42 4.75 9.33
CA LEU A 51 -12.39 3.62 8.39
C LEU A 51 -13.33 2.49 8.81
N GLU A 52 -13.57 2.30 10.11
CA GLU A 52 -14.40 1.23 10.68
C GLU A 52 -15.76 1.06 10.00
N PRO A 53 -16.54 2.13 9.75
CA PRO A 53 -17.85 2.03 9.11
C PRO A 53 -17.79 1.44 7.70
N HIS A 54 -16.65 1.57 7.02
CA HIS A 54 -16.47 1.18 5.62
C HIS A 54 -15.91 -0.23 5.45
N ILE A 55 -15.35 -0.83 6.51
CA ILE A 55 -14.72 -2.15 6.50
C ILE A 55 -15.62 -3.24 5.87
N PRO A 56 -16.94 -3.33 6.16
CA PRO A 56 -17.78 -4.35 5.55
C PRO A 56 -17.82 -4.26 4.02
N CYS A 57 -17.87 -3.05 3.46
CA CYS A 57 -17.85 -2.83 2.01
C CYS A 57 -16.46 -3.18 1.46
N LEU A 58 -15.41 -2.59 2.03
CA LEU A 58 -14.02 -2.77 1.59
C LEU A 58 -13.60 -4.24 1.56
N LYS A 59 -14.05 -5.05 2.53
CA LYS A 59 -13.78 -6.50 2.56
C LYS A 59 -14.38 -7.25 1.37
N ASN A 60 -15.56 -6.85 0.90
CA ASN A 60 -16.23 -7.53 -0.20
C ASN A 60 -15.51 -7.28 -1.53
N VAL A 61 -14.96 -6.08 -1.70
CA VAL A 61 -14.33 -5.63 -2.95
C VAL A 61 -12.83 -5.95 -3.00
N ALA A 62 -12.18 -6.12 -1.84
CA ALA A 62 -10.73 -6.36 -1.72
C ALA A 62 -10.17 -7.46 -2.64
N LYS A 63 -10.88 -8.58 -2.78
CA LYS A 63 -10.40 -9.69 -3.60
C LYS A 63 -10.36 -9.33 -5.09
N ASP A 64 -11.40 -8.66 -5.57
CA ASP A 64 -11.52 -8.30 -6.97
C ASP A 64 -10.58 -7.13 -7.31
N SER A 65 -10.49 -6.14 -6.41
CA SER A 65 -9.50 -5.06 -6.50
C SER A 65 -8.06 -5.59 -6.52
N ASP A 66 -7.73 -6.60 -5.70
CA ASP A 66 -6.38 -7.21 -5.70
C ASP A 66 -6.05 -7.88 -7.03
N ALA A 67 -7.00 -8.60 -7.64
CA ALA A 67 -6.80 -9.20 -8.95
C ALA A 67 -6.57 -8.14 -10.05
N ILE A 68 -7.40 -7.09 -10.07
CA ILE A 68 -7.31 -5.99 -11.05
C ILE A 68 -5.99 -5.23 -10.90
N CYS A 69 -5.67 -4.81 -9.67
CA CYS A 69 -4.49 -3.98 -9.43
C CYS A 69 -3.18 -4.74 -9.60
N LYS A 70 -3.13 -6.04 -9.28
CA LYS A 70 -1.97 -6.86 -9.61
C LYS A 70 -1.74 -6.97 -11.11
N ASP A 71 -2.79 -7.20 -11.89
CA ASP A 71 -2.64 -7.27 -13.34
C ASP A 71 -2.18 -5.92 -13.92
N LYS A 72 -2.87 -4.84 -13.54
CA LYS A 72 -2.58 -3.49 -14.02
C LYS A 72 -1.17 -3.01 -13.65
N CYS A 73 -0.74 -3.22 -12.41
CA CYS A 73 0.46 -2.59 -11.86
C CYS A 73 1.69 -3.51 -11.72
N HIS A 74 1.53 -4.84 -11.65
CA HIS A 74 2.68 -5.74 -11.60
C HIS A 74 3.01 -6.36 -12.96
N ASN A 75 2.00 -6.74 -13.76
CA ASN A 75 2.28 -7.33 -15.07
C ASN A 75 2.72 -6.29 -16.11
N GLY A 76 2.36 -5.02 -15.92
CA GLY A 76 2.78 -3.89 -16.77
C GLY A 76 4.23 -3.45 -16.55
N HIS A 77 4.84 -3.81 -15.42
CA HIS A 77 6.15 -3.31 -14.97
C HIS A 77 7.14 -4.46 -14.75
N LYS A 78 7.44 -5.22 -15.83
CA LYS A 78 8.34 -6.38 -15.78
C LYS A 78 9.79 -5.95 -15.50
N ILE A 79 10.36 -6.54 -14.45
CA ILE A 79 11.78 -6.44 -14.10
C ILE A 79 12.49 -7.71 -14.56
N GLU A 80 13.54 -7.58 -15.35
CA GLU A 80 14.41 -8.70 -15.70
C GLU A 80 15.51 -8.88 -14.65
N LYS A 81 15.94 -10.13 -14.42
CA LYS A 81 17.02 -10.41 -13.44
C LYS A 81 18.33 -9.70 -13.79
N THR A 82 18.56 -9.48 -15.08
CA THR A 82 19.71 -8.79 -15.66
C THR A 82 19.62 -7.26 -15.59
N ASP A 83 18.48 -6.70 -15.19
CA ASP A 83 18.35 -5.26 -15.06
C ASP A 83 19.26 -4.68 -13.98
N GLU A 84 19.80 -3.49 -14.25
CA GLU A 84 20.60 -2.74 -13.29
C GLU A 84 19.77 -2.36 -12.05
N GLU A 85 20.41 -2.34 -10.88
CA GLU A 85 19.75 -2.01 -9.60
C GLU A 85 19.00 -0.68 -9.62
N GLU A 86 19.54 0.32 -10.32
CA GLU A 86 18.87 1.62 -10.49
C GLU A 86 17.55 1.47 -11.25
N LYS A 87 17.54 0.70 -12.35
CA LYS A 87 16.34 0.41 -13.13
C LYS A 87 15.32 -0.37 -12.31
N LYS A 88 15.76 -1.39 -11.56
CA LYS A 88 14.89 -2.16 -10.66
C LYS A 88 14.23 -1.28 -9.61
N THR A 89 14.99 -0.36 -9.02
CA THR A 89 14.49 0.59 -8.02
C THR A 89 13.43 1.51 -8.61
N LYS A 90 13.70 2.12 -9.78
CA LYS A 90 12.73 2.99 -10.47
C LYS A 90 11.43 2.26 -10.79
N VAL A 91 11.52 1.08 -11.38
CA VAL A 91 10.36 0.26 -11.74
C VAL A 91 9.57 -0.14 -10.49
N GLY A 92 10.24 -0.48 -9.39
CA GLY A 92 9.60 -0.77 -8.11
C GLY A 92 8.79 0.41 -7.56
N CYS A 93 9.34 1.62 -7.64
CA CYS A 93 8.64 2.84 -7.20
C CYS A 93 7.44 3.18 -8.10
N VAL A 94 7.56 3.02 -9.42
CA VAL A 94 6.43 3.19 -10.35
C VAL A 94 5.32 2.17 -10.08
N ALA A 95 5.68 0.90 -9.85
CA ALA A 95 4.70 -0.14 -9.53
C ALA A 95 3.99 0.14 -8.19
N LEU A 96 4.71 0.70 -7.21
CA LEU A 96 4.14 1.10 -5.92
C LEU A 96 3.18 2.28 -6.06
N GLU A 97 3.55 3.32 -6.81
CA GLU A 97 2.68 4.46 -7.15
C GLU A 97 1.40 3.95 -7.84
N CYS A 98 1.54 3.15 -8.90
CA CYS A 98 0.41 2.55 -9.62
C CYS A 98 -0.50 1.75 -8.69
N SER A 99 0.08 0.87 -7.86
CA SER A 99 -0.71 0.01 -6.97
C SER A 99 -1.51 0.85 -5.97
N THR A 100 -0.88 1.86 -5.37
CA THR A 100 -1.52 2.75 -4.40
C THR A 100 -2.72 3.48 -5.03
N ILE A 101 -2.53 4.03 -6.23
CA ILE A 101 -3.59 4.70 -6.99
C ILE A 101 -4.71 3.73 -7.36
N CYS A 102 -4.34 2.55 -7.87
CA CYS A 102 -5.31 1.55 -8.32
C CYS A 102 -6.19 1.08 -7.17
N TYR A 103 -5.62 0.70 -6.03
CA TYR A 103 -6.42 0.23 -4.89
C TYR A 103 -7.37 1.31 -4.39
N PHE A 104 -6.91 2.57 -4.30
CA PHE A 104 -7.78 3.67 -3.92
C PHE A 104 -8.95 3.82 -4.90
N GLN A 105 -8.67 3.83 -6.21
CA GLN A 105 -9.70 3.98 -7.24
C GLN A 105 -10.71 2.82 -7.25
N GLU A 106 -10.25 1.58 -7.16
CA GLU A 106 -11.13 0.40 -7.11
C GLU A 106 -12.00 0.39 -5.85
N PHE A 107 -11.44 0.80 -4.69
CA PHE A 107 -12.23 0.89 -3.46
C PHE A 107 -13.24 2.02 -3.49
N VAL A 108 -12.88 3.20 -3.99
CA VAL A 108 -13.80 4.33 -4.06
C VAL A 108 -14.90 4.09 -5.09
N ALA A 109 -14.60 3.39 -6.19
CA ALA A 109 -15.61 3.05 -7.19
C ALA A 109 -16.76 2.20 -6.61
N GLU A 110 -16.44 1.23 -5.75
CA GLU A 110 -17.42 0.30 -5.17
C GLU A 110 -17.92 0.74 -3.77
N CYS A 111 -17.10 1.47 -3.02
CA CYS A 111 -17.36 1.96 -1.67
C CYS A 111 -17.15 3.49 -1.60
N PRO A 112 -17.96 4.30 -2.30
CA PRO A 112 -17.73 5.75 -2.43
C PRO A 112 -17.75 6.49 -1.09
N ASP A 113 -18.56 6.04 -0.13
CA ASP A 113 -18.61 6.63 1.21
C ASP A 113 -17.26 6.55 1.95
N ALA A 114 -16.36 5.65 1.52
CA ALA A 114 -15.04 5.46 2.13
C ALA A 114 -13.97 6.41 1.59
N GLU A 115 -14.26 7.23 0.58
CA GLU A 115 -13.26 8.04 -0.14
C GLU A 115 -12.43 8.93 0.80
N ASP A 116 -13.10 9.72 1.64
CA ASP A 116 -12.42 10.65 2.55
C ASP A 116 -11.55 9.90 3.58
N ALA A 117 -12.07 8.81 4.15
CA ALA A 117 -11.33 7.97 5.10
C ALA A 117 -10.10 7.34 4.45
N LEU A 118 -10.26 6.75 3.26
CA LEU A 118 -9.15 6.16 2.51
C LEU A 118 -8.13 7.21 2.08
N LEU A 119 -8.57 8.40 1.69
CA LEU A 119 -7.67 9.48 1.26
C LEU A 119 -6.84 9.97 2.44
N LYS A 120 -7.49 10.28 3.56
CA LYS A 120 -6.83 10.68 4.80
C LYS A 120 -5.79 9.65 5.23
N LEU A 121 -6.15 8.37 5.20
CA LEU A 121 -5.27 7.27 5.57
C LEU A 121 -4.05 7.15 4.64
N ASN A 122 -4.25 7.16 3.32
CA ASN A 122 -3.15 7.07 2.35
C ASN A 122 -2.18 8.25 2.49
N ILE A 123 -2.71 9.47 2.57
CA ILE A 123 -1.91 10.69 2.72
C ILE A 123 -1.19 10.73 4.06
N GLY A 124 -1.86 10.34 5.14
CA GLY A 124 -1.27 10.23 6.47
C GLY A 124 -0.10 9.24 6.51
N GLN A 125 -0.26 8.07 5.91
CA GLN A 125 0.80 7.06 5.80
C GLN A 125 1.99 7.56 4.98
N ILE A 126 1.74 8.13 3.80
CA ILE A 126 2.79 8.71 2.93
C ILE A 126 3.58 9.78 3.69
N HIS A 127 2.86 10.70 4.34
CA HIS A 127 3.46 11.76 5.13
C HIS A 127 4.32 11.21 6.28
N SER A 128 3.79 10.25 7.04
CA SER A 128 4.51 9.63 8.15
C SER A 128 5.79 8.93 7.69
N ILE A 129 5.74 8.20 6.57
CA ILE A 129 6.93 7.53 6.01
C ILE A 129 7.94 8.58 5.55
N ALA A 130 7.51 9.61 4.83
CA ALA A 130 8.39 10.66 4.32
C ALA A 130 9.19 11.34 5.44
N GLN A 131 8.58 11.57 6.61
CA GLN A 131 9.27 12.13 7.78
C GLN A 131 10.40 11.25 8.33
N THR A 132 10.39 9.94 8.07
CA THR A 132 11.45 9.02 8.52
C THR A 132 12.64 8.98 7.57
N ILE A 133 12.51 9.56 6.37
CA ILE A 133 13.56 9.55 5.35
C ILE A 133 14.53 10.71 5.61
N HIS A 134 15.81 10.39 5.73
CA HIS A 134 16.84 11.42 5.87
C HIS A 134 16.87 12.33 4.62
N PRO A 135 16.94 13.68 4.75
CA PRO A 135 16.84 14.60 3.61
C PRO A 135 17.84 14.31 2.48
N ILE A 136 19.10 14.02 2.81
CA ILE A 136 20.14 13.65 1.82
C ILE A 136 19.76 12.37 1.06
N SER A 137 19.14 11.41 1.73
CA SER A 137 18.68 10.18 1.09
C SER A 137 17.52 10.47 0.14
N TYR A 138 16.58 11.33 0.55
CA TYR A 138 15.46 11.76 -0.29
C TYR A 138 15.93 12.48 -1.57
N GLU A 139 16.87 13.43 -1.45
CA GLU A 139 17.42 14.15 -2.61
C GLU A 139 18.12 13.22 -3.61
N ARG A 140 18.76 12.16 -3.13
CA ARG A 140 19.47 11.18 -3.96
C ARG A 140 18.57 10.09 -4.55
N MET A 141 17.31 9.98 -4.12
CA MET A 141 16.38 9.00 -4.69
C MET A 141 16.07 9.32 -6.16
N PRO A 142 15.74 8.31 -6.98
CA PRO A 142 15.11 8.57 -8.27
C PRO A 142 13.80 9.37 -8.11
N GLN A 143 13.44 10.15 -9.13
CA GLN A 143 12.24 10.99 -9.07
C GLN A 143 10.98 10.14 -8.84
N GLU A 144 10.90 8.98 -9.46
CA GLU A 144 9.81 8.02 -9.33
C GLU A 144 9.62 7.57 -7.88
N CYS A 145 10.72 7.46 -7.13
CA CYS A 145 10.66 7.10 -5.71
C CYS A 145 10.34 8.30 -4.82
N ARG A 146 10.78 9.51 -5.19
CA ARG A 146 10.36 10.73 -4.49
C ARG A 146 8.86 10.95 -4.62
N ASN A 147 8.29 10.71 -5.80
CA ASN A 147 6.85 10.88 -6.07
C ASN A 147 5.97 10.10 -5.08
N VAL A 148 6.33 8.85 -4.77
CA VAL A 148 5.58 8.00 -3.82
C VAL A 148 5.54 8.58 -2.40
N HIS A 149 6.53 9.40 -2.06
CA HIS A 149 6.66 10.06 -0.75
C HIS A 149 6.21 11.52 -0.77
N ASP A 150 5.93 12.07 -1.94
CA ASP A 150 5.41 13.42 -2.12
C ASP A 150 3.89 13.41 -1.89
N THR A 151 3.48 14.02 -0.79
CA THR A 151 2.10 14.03 -0.32
C THR A 151 1.17 14.79 -1.28
N ASP A 152 1.64 15.88 -1.89
CA ASP A 152 0.85 16.67 -2.83
C ASP A 152 0.71 15.96 -4.18
N HIS A 153 1.81 15.35 -4.66
CA HIS A 153 1.80 14.52 -5.86
C HIS A 153 0.82 13.36 -5.72
N MET A 154 0.94 12.56 -4.66
CA MET A 154 0.09 11.40 -4.46
C MET A 154 -1.37 11.79 -4.23
N LYS A 155 -1.65 12.87 -3.48
CA LYS A 155 -3.03 13.35 -3.30
C LYS A 155 -3.70 13.71 -4.64
N LYS A 156 -2.99 14.43 -5.51
CA LYS A 156 -3.47 14.77 -6.85
C LYS A 156 -3.76 13.51 -7.66
N LYS A 157 -2.85 12.53 -7.65
CA LYS A 157 -3.01 11.27 -8.38
C LYS A 157 -4.18 10.43 -7.87
N LEU A 158 -4.37 10.34 -6.56
CA LEU A 158 -5.50 9.62 -5.95
C LEU A 158 -6.83 10.25 -6.36
N LEU A 159 -6.92 11.58 -6.35
CA LEU A 159 -8.12 12.34 -6.71
C LEU A 159 -8.32 12.50 -8.23
N GLY A 160 -7.39 12.01 -9.07
CA GLY A 160 -7.47 12.17 -10.52
C GLY A 160 -7.33 13.64 -10.99
N ILE A 161 -6.63 14.47 -10.23
CA ILE A 161 -6.37 15.88 -10.56
C ILE A 161 -4.99 15.97 -11.22
N ASP A 162 -4.91 16.50 -12.44
CA ASP A 162 -3.64 16.78 -13.13
C ASP A 162 -2.99 18.10 -12.68
#